data_AF-A0A5F2GJZ3-F1
#
_entry.id   AF-A0A5F2GJZ3-F1
#
_cell.length_a   1.000
_cell.length_b   1.000
_cell.length_c   1.000
_cell.angle_alpha   90.00
_cell.angle_beta   90.00
_cell.angle_gamma   90.00
#
_symmetry.space_group_name_H-M   'P 1'
#
loop_
_entity.id
_entity.type
_entity.pdbx_description
1 polymer ?
#
loop_
_entity_poly.entity_id
_entity_poly.type
_entity_poly.pdbx_seq_one_letter_code
_entity_poly.pdbx_strand_id
1 'polypeptide(L)'
;MMIPKSILIDPDRNETYGTFAVAVSTIAFAYSPNFGQILILAYYAVWLPLLFVDYRRFTWKLSSAWLPLLLATYVCLSVFWSQAAGISARAAVQYSSHIVCAYVAARTISARTLVVGSLIGIFFVLLYSLGVGGYALDTLDGTVNFVGAFGSKNQIGFFSSLGIFFCLAFVVFYRRNWLGFVWTAPIMLLSVYLLAIAHSATSVASLPAVIGIVMLLTAAKVLSLRYRRVLFIVGAGALVTGVVAALNLGLLDVVLGIFGKDSTLTGRTYLWEQGWEAAQQHPLLGYGYAAYWVQGFADPERLWAEFYISTRSGFHFHNTYVETLVEIGFIGVTLLALVILRAFYGHISKVVFGDWSADSVVLAGAIGLMLIRSFFEVEMLGPYFMASFIVYYGLFTLNPLPAFRRRRAAIPTEDERHANGRMPAPV
;
A
#
# COMPACT_ATOMS: atom_id res chain seq x y z
N MET A 1 -5.00 -28.18 23.68
CA MET A 1 -5.45 -26.78 23.94
C MET A 1 -6.13 -26.28 22.68
N MET A 2 -7.45 -26.02 22.69
CA MET A 2 -8.15 -25.52 21.50
C MET A 2 -8.05 -24.00 21.45
N ILE A 3 -7.27 -23.46 20.51
CA ILE A 3 -7.18 -22.01 20.30
C ILE A 3 -8.51 -21.55 19.67
N PRO A 4 -9.27 -20.62 20.29
CA PRO A 4 -10.52 -20.13 19.72
C PRO A 4 -10.27 -19.47 18.36
N LYS A 5 -11.01 -19.88 17.33
CA LYS A 5 -10.89 -19.32 15.97
C LYS A 5 -11.01 -17.79 15.95
N SER A 6 -11.84 -17.21 16.82
CA SER A 6 -12.03 -15.76 16.92
C SER A 6 -10.73 -15.00 17.22
N ILE A 7 -9.78 -15.58 17.95
CA ILE A 7 -8.49 -14.92 18.25
C ILE A 7 -7.62 -14.77 17.00
N LEU A 8 -7.87 -15.57 15.96
CA LEU A 8 -7.10 -15.54 14.72
C LEU A 8 -7.79 -14.74 13.62
N ILE A 9 -9.10 -14.91 13.43
CA ILE A 9 -9.80 -14.38 12.25
C ILE A 9 -10.79 -13.25 12.53
N ASP A 10 -11.22 -13.01 13.77
CA ASP A 10 -12.22 -11.97 14.08
C ASP A 10 -11.55 -10.58 14.25
N PRO A 11 -11.81 -9.58 13.37
CA PRO A 11 -11.15 -8.28 13.39
C PRO A 11 -11.28 -7.53 14.71
N ASP A 12 -12.35 -7.80 15.46
CA ASP A 12 -12.62 -7.16 16.75
C ASP A 12 -11.87 -7.82 17.92
N ARG A 13 -11.30 -9.01 17.71
CA ARG A 13 -10.70 -9.84 18.77
C ARG A 13 -9.31 -10.36 18.45
N ASN A 14 -8.85 -10.24 17.21
CA ASN A 14 -7.55 -10.74 16.76
C ASN A 14 -6.45 -9.68 16.75
N GLU A 15 -6.63 -8.55 17.43
CA GLU A 15 -5.69 -7.42 17.39
C GLU A 15 -4.24 -7.85 17.64
N THR A 16 -3.98 -8.72 18.62
CA THR A 16 -2.63 -9.20 18.93
C THR A 16 -2.00 -9.97 17.77
N TYR A 17 -2.72 -10.97 17.25
CA TYR A 17 -2.24 -11.79 16.14
C TYR A 17 -2.12 -10.97 14.85
N GLY A 18 -3.12 -10.18 14.51
CA GLY A 18 -3.13 -9.34 13.32
C GLY A 18 -2.02 -8.28 13.36
N THR A 19 -1.78 -7.66 14.52
CA THR A 19 -0.69 -6.69 14.70
C THR A 19 0.67 -7.36 14.47
N PHE A 20 0.86 -8.55 15.07
CA PHE A 20 2.07 -9.35 14.85
C PHE A 20 2.26 -9.74 13.38
N ALA A 21 1.21 -10.26 12.73
CA ALA A 21 1.25 -10.69 11.33
C ALA A 21 1.63 -9.53 10.39
N VAL A 22 1.05 -8.34 10.61
CA VAL A 22 1.37 -7.14 9.81
C VAL A 22 2.79 -6.64 10.10
N ALA A 23 3.25 -6.66 11.35
CA ALA A 23 4.62 -6.27 11.67
C ALA A 23 5.66 -7.20 11.00
N VAL A 24 5.44 -8.52 11.07
CA VAL A 24 6.27 -9.52 10.36
C VAL A 24 6.24 -9.27 8.85
N SER A 25 5.06 -9.04 8.28
CA SER A 25 4.91 -8.72 6.85
C SER A 25 5.69 -7.46 6.47
N THR A 26 5.62 -6.41 7.28
CA THR A 26 6.33 -5.14 7.05
C THR A 26 7.85 -5.34 6.99
N ILE A 27 8.40 -6.10 7.94
CA ILE A 27 9.83 -6.44 7.98
C ILE A 27 10.21 -7.32 6.79
N ALA A 28 9.37 -8.29 6.43
CA ALA A 28 9.58 -9.15 5.28
C ALA A 28 9.58 -8.37 3.96
N PHE A 29 8.68 -7.41 3.82
CA PHE A 29 8.59 -6.54 2.64
C PHE A 29 9.78 -5.59 2.53
N ALA A 30 10.34 -5.17 3.66
CA ALA A 30 11.54 -4.34 3.67
C ALA A 30 12.81 -5.13 3.30
N TYR A 31 13.00 -6.32 3.90
CA TYR A 31 14.31 -6.98 3.89
C TYR A 31 14.33 -8.41 3.36
N SER A 32 13.26 -8.89 2.73
CA SER A 32 13.34 -10.14 1.96
C SER A 32 14.43 -10.13 0.87
N PRO A 33 14.82 -8.99 0.24
CA PRO A 33 16.00 -8.97 -0.62
C PRO A 33 17.31 -9.31 0.11
N ASN A 34 17.42 -8.97 1.40
CA ASN A 34 18.64 -9.13 2.20
C ASN A 34 18.69 -10.50 2.89
N PHE A 35 17.57 -10.96 3.45
CA PHE A 35 17.49 -12.21 4.22
C PHE A 35 16.86 -13.38 3.44
N GLY A 36 16.44 -13.12 2.19
CA GLY A 36 15.95 -14.13 1.27
C GLY A 36 14.66 -14.81 1.74
N GLN A 37 14.62 -16.13 1.51
CA GLN A 37 13.40 -16.94 1.62
C GLN A 37 12.82 -17.02 3.04
N ILE A 38 13.64 -16.87 4.09
CA ILE A 38 13.19 -17.02 5.48
C ILE A 38 12.10 -16.00 5.81
N LEU A 39 12.28 -14.74 5.40
CA LEU A 39 11.28 -13.69 5.64
C LEU A 39 10.03 -13.88 4.78
N ILE A 40 10.18 -14.40 3.56
CA ILE A 40 9.05 -14.74 2.69
C ILE A 40 8.22 -15.87 3.30
N LEU A 41 8.88 -16.91 3.83
CA LEU A 41 8.21 -18.02 4.52
C LEU A 41 7.53 -17.55 5.81
N ALA A 42 8.15 -16.64 6.57
CA ALA A 42 7.52 -16.02 7.74
C ALA A 42 6.26 -15.23 7.36
N TYR A 43 6.32 -14.44 6.28
CA TYR A 43 5.15 -13.75 5.71
C TYR A 43 4.03 -14.73 5.32
N TYR A 44 4.35 -15.84 4.65
CA TYR A 44 3.35 -16.85 4.32
C TYR A 44 2.79 -17.57 5.55
N ALA A 45 3.63 -17.87 6.55
CA ALA A 45 3.22 -18.54 7.77
C ALA A 45 2.19 -17.75 8.59
N VAL A 46 2.22 -16.41 8.49
CA VAL A 46 1.25 -15.56 9.21
C VAL A 46 -0.06 -15.31 8.45
N TRP A 47 -0.19 -15.68 7.17
CA TRP A 47 -1.43 -15.44 6.40
C TRP A 47 -2.05 -16.71 5.82
N LEU A 48 -1.27 -17.56 5.14
CA LEU A 48 -1.82 -18.70 4.41
C LEU A 48 -2.52 -19.75 5.30
N PRO A 49 -2.02 -20.07 6.52
CA PRO A 49 -2.70 -21.01 7.40
C PRO A 49 -4.13 -20.59 7.78
N LEU A 50 -4.45 -19.29 7.75
CA LEU A 50 -5.77 -18.78 8.09
C LEU A 50 -6.85 -19.27 7.13
N LEU A 51 -6.51 -19.57 5.87
CA LEU A 51 -7.43 -20.12 4.88
C LEU A 51 -8.07 -21.43 5.35
N PHE A 52 -7.35 -22.22 6.14
CA PHE A 52 -7.82 -23.51 6.66
C PHE A 52 -8.64 -23.39 7.95
N VAL A 53 -8.64 -22.21 8.59
CA VAL A 53 -9.38 -21.98 9.84
C VAL A 53 -10.89 -21.83 9.57
N ASP A 54 -11.25 -21.11 8.51
CA ASP A 54 -12.64 -20.89 8.09
C ASP A 54 -12.76 -20.58 6.57
N TYR A 55 -12.78 -21.63 5.75
CA TYR A 55 -12.86 -21.48 4.28
C TYR A 55 -14.10 -20.69 3.83
N ARG A 56 -15.23 -20.79 4.56
CA ARG A 56 -16.49 -20.12 4.17
C ARG A 56 -16.36 -18.60 4.21
N ARG A 57 -15.57 -18.09 5.16
CA ARG A 57 -15.24 -16.67 5.27
C ARG A 57 -14.51 -16.16 4.03
N PHE A 58 -13.56 -16.94 3.52
CA PHE A 58 -12.72 -16.56 2.39
C PHE A 58 -13.39 -16.78 1.03
N THR A 59 -14.31 -17.73 0.92
CA THR A 59 -15.08 -17.94 -0.32
C THR A 59 -16.28 -16.98 -0.45
N TRP A 60 -16.67 -16.29 0.63
CA TRP A 60 -17.79 -15.36 0.60
C TRP A 60 -17.55 -14.17 -0.34
N LYS A 61 -18.45 -13.98 -1.33
CA LYS A 61 -18.35 -12.97 -2.39
C LYS A 61 -16.96 -12.90 -3.04
N LEU A 62 -16.32 -14.04 -3.28
CA LEU A 62 -15.04 -14.08 -3.99
C LEU A 62 -15.14 -13.45 -5.39
N SER A 63 -16.31 -13.48 -6.02
CA SER A 63 -16.59 -12.79 -7.30
C SER A 63 -16.36 -11.27 -7.25
N SER A 64 -16.39 -10.65 -6.07
CA SER A 64 -16.06 -9.22 -5.90
C SER A 64 -14.56 -8.92 -6.08
N ALA A 65 -13.71 -9.94 -6.00
CA ALA A 65 -12.26 -9.87 -6.21
C ALA A 65 -11.86 -10.05 -7.69
N TRP A 66 -12.81 -10.01 -8.63
CA TRP A 66 -12.56 -10.31 -10.05
C TRP A 66 -11.40 -9.50 -10.65
N LEU A 67 -11.24 -8.23 -10.25
CA LEU A 67 -10.23 -7.36 -10.86
C LEU A 67 -8.79 -7.74 -10.46
N PRO A 68 -8.44 -7.87 -9.16
CA PRO A 68 -7.14 -8.44 -8.77
C PRO A 68 -6.91 -9.86 -9.28
N LEU A 69 -7.95 -10.70 -9.32
CA LEU A 69 -7.84 -12.06 -9.86
C LEU A 69 -7.57 -12.05 -11.37
N LEU A 70 -8.17 -11.13 -12.12
CA LEU A 70 -7.91 -10.95 -13.54
C LEU A 70 -6.47 -10.50 -13.77
N LEU A 71 -5.96 -9.54 -12.99
CA LEU A 71 -4.56 -9.13 -13.05
C LEU A 71 -3.60 -10.28 -12.71
N ALA A 72 -3.86 -11.02 -11.63
CA ALA A 72 -3.06 -12.19 -11.25
C ALA A 72 -3.07 -13.26 -12.35
N THR A 73 -4.24 -13.53 -12.94
CA THR A 73 -4.37 -14.47 -14.05
C THR A 73 -3.59 -13.99 -15.27
N TYR A 74 -3.68 -12.71 -15.62
CA TYR A 74 -2.94 -12.13 -16.74
C TYR A 74 -1.42 -12.22 -16.53
N VAL A 75 -0.94 -11.92 -15.32
CA VAL A 75 0.46 -12.09 -14.93
C VAL A 75 0.90 -13.56 -15.07
N CYS A 76 0.09 -14.53 -14.62
CA CYS A 76 0.38 -15.95 -14.80
C CYS A 76 0.38 -16.37 -16.28
N LEU A 77 -0.55 -15.86 -17.09
CA LEU A 77 -0.59 -16.13 -18.52
C LEU A 77 0.63 -15.57 -19.24
N SER A 78 1.23 -14.48 -18.73
CA SER A 78 2.42 -13.87 -19.34
C SER A 78 3.62 -14.79 -19.46
N VAL A 79 3.64 -15.89 -18.71
CA VAL A 79 4.64 -16.96 -18.83
C VAL A 79 4.69 -17.53 -20.25
N PHE A 80 3.56 -17.60 -20.96
CA PHE A 80 3.48 -18.25 -22.28
C PHE A 80 4.13 -17.44 -23.42
N TRP A 81 4.24 -16.12 -23.28
CA TRP A 81 4.92 -15.25 -24.26
C TRP A 81 6.19 -14.61 -23.69
N SER A 82 6.57 -14.96 -22.46
CA SER A 82 7.70 -14.35 -21.78
C SER A 82 9.03 -14.74 -22.42
N GLN A 83 9.89 -13.75 -22.61
CA GLN A 83 11.28 -13.97 -23.03
C GLN A 83 12.13 -14.68 -21.96
N ALA A 84 11.67 -14.66 -20.70
CA ALA A 84 12.31 -15.32 -19.57
C ALA A 84 11.29 -16.16 -18.77
N ALA A 85 10.64 -17.12 -19.42
CA ALA A 85 9.51 -17.88 -18.88
C ALA A 85 9.72 -18.46 -17.46
N GLY A 86 10.92 -18.98 -17.14
CA GLY A 86 11.23 -19.50 -15.81
C GLY A 86 11.27 -18.43 -14.71
N ILE A 87 11.73 -17.21 -15.03
CA ILE A 87 11.71 -16.05 -14.13
C ILE A 87 10.27 -15.58 -13.95
N SER A 88 9.54 -15.41 -15.05
CA SER A 88 8.13 -15.01 -15.04
C SER A 88 7.25 -15.98 -14.25
N ALA A 89 7.44 -17.29 -14.43
CA ALA A 89 6.63 -18.29 -13.72
C ALA A 89 6.82 -18.19 -12.21
N ARG A 90 8.07 -18.08 -11.74
CA ARG A 90 8.38 -17.88 -10.32
C ARG A 90 7.77 -16.57 -9.83
N ALA A 91 8.03 -15.45 -10.52
CA ALA A 91 7.53 -14.14 -10.11
C ALA A 91 6.00 -14.10 -10.06
N ALA A 92 5.32 -14.70 -11.05
CA ALA A 92 3.86 -14.75 -11.11
C ALA A 92 3.24 -15.50 -9.93
N VAL A 93 3.85 -16.61 -9.50
CA VAL A 93 3.43 -17.34 -8.29
C VAL A 93 3.61 -16.48 -7.04
N GLN A 94 4.74 -15.78 -6.93
CA GLN A 94 5.02 -14.88 -5.80
C GLN A 94 4.04 -13.70 -5.75
N TYR A 95 3.75 -13.08 -6.88
CA TYR A 95 2.80 -11.98 -6.97
C TYR A 95 1.36 -12.43 -6.69
N SER A 96 0.94 -13.56 -7.24
CA SER A 96 -0.41 -14.12 -7.03
C SER A 96 -0.63 -14.50 -5.57
N SER A 97 0.35 -15.15 -4.93
CA SER A 97 0.29 -15.48 -3.50
C SER A 97 0.31 -14.23 -2.62
N HIS A 98 1.03 -13.16 -3.01
CA HIS A 98 0.98 -11.87 -2.33
C HIS A 98 -0.43 -11.25 -2.36
N ILE A 99 -1.11 -11.30 -3.51
CA ILE A 99 -2.52 -10.87 -3.63
C ILE A 99 -3.42 -11.70 -2.72
N VAL A 100 -3.21 -13.03 -2.66
CA VAL A 100 -3.97 -13.92 -1.77
C VAL A 100 -3.74 -13.57 -0.30
N CYS A 101 -2.51 -13.32 0.14
CA CYS A 101 -2.22 -12.88 1.50
C CYS A 101 -2.89 -11.54 1.83
N ALA A 102 -2.86 -10.57 0.92
CA ALA A 102 -3.57 -9.29 1.08
C ALA A 102 -5.10 -9.48 1.17
N TYR A 103 -5.65 -10.41 0.39
CA TYR A 103 -7.06 -10.81 0.49
C TYR A 103 -7.40 -11.42 1.86
N VAL A 104 -6.58 -12.36 2.33
CA VAL A 104 -6.74 -12.96 3.66
C VAL A 104 -6.70 -11.88 4.73
N ALA A 105 -5.69 -11.00 4.70
CA ALA A 105 -5.55 -9.90 5.63
C ALA A 105 -6.80 -9.01 5.66
N ALA A 106 -7.28 -8.58 4.50
CA ALA A 106 -8.49 -7.75 4.37
C ALA A 106 -9.77 -8.41 4.92
N ARG A 107 -9.79 -9.75 4.97
CA ARG A 107 -10.90 -10.52 5.55
C ARG A 107 -10.72 -10.77 7.03
N THR A 108 -9.52 -10.66 7.59
CA THR A 108 -9.22 -11.06 8.97
C THR A 108 -8.98 -9.89 9.91
N ILE A 109 -8.36 -8.80 9.47
CA ILE A 109 -7.94 -7.71 10.37
C ILE A 109 -8.67 -6.40 10.06
N SER A 110 -8.68 -5.48 11.03
CA SER A 110 -9.23 -4.14 10.87
C SER A 110 -8.20 -3.16 10.30
N ALA A 111 -8.64 -2.02 9.76
CA ALA A 111 -7.74 -0.95 9.30
C ALA A 111 -6.86 -0.42 10.46
N ARG A 112 -7.40 -0.37 11.68
CA ARG A 112 -6.63 -0.03 12.89
C ARG A 112 -5.50 -1.02 13.13
N THR A 113 -5.77 -2.33 13.04
CA THR A 113 -4.76 -3.38 13.21
C THR A 113 -3.67 -3.30 12.14
N LEU A 114 -4.03 -3.01 10.88
CA LEU A 114 -3.07 -2.75 9.82
C LEU A 114 -2.15 -1.57 10.18
N VAL A 115 -2.71 -0.45 10.66
CA VAL A 115 -1.92 0.73 11.04
C VAL A 115 -0.99 0.42 12.20
N VAL A 116 -1.49 -0.19 13.28
CA VAL A 116 -0.67 -0.50 14.48
C VAL A 116 0.45 -1.48 14.13
N GLY A 117 0.14 -2.56 13.42
CA GLY A 117 1.15 -3.53 12.99
C GLY A 117 2.17 -2.95 12.04
N SER A 118 1.74 -2.07 11.11
CA SER A 118 2.66 -1.38 10.20
C SER A 118 3.57 -0.43 10.96
N LEU A 119 3.07 0.32 11.95
CA LEU A 119 3.89 1.20 12.78
C LEU A 119 4.97 0.44 13.55
N ILE A 120 4.63 -0.70 14.16
CA ILE A 120 5.60 -1.55 14.85
C ILE A 120 6.64 -2.08 13.85
N GLY A 121 6.19 -2.59 12.70
CA GLY A 121 7.09 -3.07 11.66
C GLY A 121 8.03 -1.97 11.13
N ILE A 122 7.48 -0.79 10.81
CA ILE A 122 8.24 0.39 10.37
C ILE A 122 9.26 0.79 11.41
N PHE A 123 8.91 0.80 12.70
CA PHE A 123 9.85 1.12 13.77
C PHE A 123 11.07 0.18 13.74
N PHE A 124 10.87 -1.13 13.65
CA PHE A 124 11.98 -2.09 13.56
C PHE A 124 12.76 -1.99 12.26
N VAL A 125 12.08 -1.75 11.13
CA VAL A 125 12.73 -1.51 9.83
C VAL A 125 13.65 -0.30 9.92
N LEU A 126 13.13 0.85 10.35
CA LEU A 126 13.91 2.08 10.46
C LEU A 126 15.04 1.96 11.49
N LEU A 127 14.80 1.29 12.62
CA LEU A 127 15.81 1.08 13.66
C LEU A 127 16.94 0.19 13.17
N TYR A 128 16.62 -0.90 12.45
CA TYR A 128 17.63 -1.77 11.85
C TYR A 128 18.43 -1.04 10.78
N SER A 129 17.78 -0.29 9.88
CA SER A 129 18.45 0.55 8.89
C SER A 129 19.39 1.58 9.52
N LEU A 130 18.96 2.24 10.61
CA LEU A 130 19.81 3.15 11.37
C LEU A 130 21.03 2.44 11.96
N GLY A 131 20.85 1.23 12.52
CA GLY A 131 21.93 0.42 13.06
C GLY A 131 22.93 -0.07 12.00
N VAL A 132 22.47 -0.36 10.78
CA VAL A 132 23.34 -0.72 9.66
C VAL A 132 24.16 0.48 9.17
N GLY A 133 23.59 1.69 9.20
CA GLY A 133 24.36 2.92 8.95
C GLY A 133 24.84 3.09 7.49
N GLY A 134 24.24 2.39 6.53
CA GLY A 134 24.70 2.36 5.15
C GLY A 134 24.47 3.69 4.39
N TYR A 135 25.47 4.10 3.62
CA TYR A 135 25.40 5.22 2.69
C TYR A 135 25.78 4.73 1.29
N ALA A 136 25.07 5.24 0.28
CA ALA A 136 25.36 4.94 -1.12
C ALA A 136 25.60 6.23 -1.90
N LEU A 137 26.61 6.20 -2.77
CA LEU A 137 26.83 7.23 -3.78
C LEU A 137 25.78 7.06 -4.86
N ASP A 138 25.02 8.12 -5.11
CA ASP A 138 24.17 8.23 -6.28
C ASP A 138 25.05 8.72 -7.44
N THR A 139 25.33 7.82 -8.38
CA THR A 139 26.26 8.06 -9.49
C THR A 139 25.76 9.10 -10.48
N LEU A 140 24.46 9.42 -10.46
CA LEU A 140 23.84 10.37 -11.38
C LEU A 140 23.95 11.82 -10.91
N ASP A 141 23.87 12.06 -9.60
CA ASP A 141 23.94 13.40 -9.01
C ASP A 141 25.22 13.65 -8.17
N GLY A 142 26.04 12.60 -7.97
CA GLY A 142 27.29 12.66 -7.20
C GLY A 142 27.08 12.78 -5.68
N THR A 143 25.83 12.66 -5.21
CA THR A 143 25.50 12.84 -3.79
C THR A 143 25.58 11.53 -3.02
N VAL A 144 26.05 11.60 -1.78
CA VAL A 144 26.09 10.44 -0.88
C VAL A 144 24.89 10.51 0.04
N ASN A 145 23.97 9.57 -0.10
CA ASN A 145 22.71 9.57 0.64
C ASN A 145 22.62 8.38 1.60
N PHE A 146 21.91 8.57 2.70
CA PHE A 146 21.65 7.50 3.64
C PHE A 146 20.69 6.47 3.03
N VAL A 147 21.12 5.21 2.97
CA VAL A 147 20.31 4.07 2.49
C VAL A 147 20.05 3.04 3.58
N GLY A 148 20.78 3.10 4.70
CA GLY A 148 20.65 2.16 5.80
C GLY A 148 20.89 0.72 5.32
N ALA A 149 19.93 -0.16 5.59
CA ALA A 149 19.97 -1.55 5.14
C ALA A 149 19.33 -1.79 3.75
N PHE A 150 18.88 -0.72 3.08
CA PHE A 150 18.26 -0.80 1.77
C PHE A 150 19.27 -0.57 0.64
N GLY A 151 18.88 -0.92 -0.59
CA GLY A 151 19.65 -0.60 -1.79
C GLY A 151 19.43 0.82 -2.32
N SER A 152 18.45 1.56 -1.78
CA SER A 152 18.08 2.88 -2.31
C SER A 152 17.57 3.83 -1.22
N LYS A 153 17.93 5.11 -1.36
CA LYS A 153 17.45 6.23 -0.52
C LYS A 153 15.93 6.36 -0.53
N ASN A 154 15.30 6.00 -1.65
CA ASN A 154 13.86 6.11 -1.84
C ASN A 154 13.08 5.09 -0.98
N GLN A 155 13.68 3.96 -0.62
CA GLN A 155 13.08 2.95 0.25
C GLN A 155 13.07 3.41 1.72
N ILE A 156 14.14 4.02 2.22
CA ILE A 156 14.13 4.70 3.53
C ILE A 156 13.06 5.78 3.53
N GLY A 157 13.06 6.63 2.51
CA GLY A 157 12.05 7.68 2.37
C GLY A 157 10.62 7.13 2.37
N PHE A 158 10.37 6.00 1.70
CA PHE A 158 9.06 5.34 1.68
C PHE A 158 8.61 4.96 3.09
N PHE A 159 9.37 4.13 3.81
CA PHE A 159 8.99 3.66 5.14
C PHE A 159 8.88 4.81 6.15
N SER A 160 9.76 5.82 6.06
CA SER A 160 9.66 7.02 6.90
C SER A 160 8.41 7.85 6.61
N SER A 161 8.09 8.13 5.35
CA SER A 161 6.87 8.89 5.00
C SER A 161 5.59 8.14 5.38
N LEU A 162 5.56 6.83 5.17
CA LEU A 162 4.45 5.97 5.59
C LEU A 162 4.32 5.92 7.12
N GLY A 163 5.45 5.88 7.84
CA GLY A 163 5.51 5.94 9.30
C GLY A 163 4.94 7.24 9.86
N ILE A 164 5.36 8.39 9.31
CA ILE A 164 4.81 9.70 9.68
C ILE A 164 3.29 9.73 9.42
N PHE A 165 2.86 9.32 8.23
CA PHE A 165 1.45 9.28 7.86
C PHE A 165 0.63 8.42 8.83
N PHE A 166 1.07 7.20 9.12
CA PHE A 166 0.36 6.30 10.04
C PHE A 166 0.39 6.77 11.50
N CYS A 167 1.47 7.41 11.96
CA CYS A 167 1.50 8.03 13.29
C CYS A 167 0.41 9.11 13.42
N LEU A 168 0.33 10.01 12.43
CA LEU A 168 -0.70 11.05 12.39
C LEU A 168 -2.11 10.44 12.33
N ALA A 169 -2.33 9.48 11.43
CA ALA A 169 -3.60 8.79 11.30
C ALA A 169 -4.02 8.09 12.62
N PHE A 170 -3.07 7.45 13.31
CA PHE A 170 -3.33 6.76 14.57
C PHE A 170 -3.77 7.70 15.68
N VAL A 171 -3.04 8.80 15.88
CA VAL A 171 -3.35 9.81 16.92
C VAL A 171 -4.67 10.52 16.62
N VAL A 172 -4.97 10.81 15.36
CA VAL A 172 -6.19 11.53 14.97
C VAL A 172 -7.44 10.65 15.02
N PHE A 173 -7.36 9.42 14.51
CA PHE A 173 -8.55 8.59 14.25
C PHE A 173 -8.76 7.42 15.21
N TYR A 174 -7.69 6.82 15.74
CA TYR A 174 -7.80 5.57 16.51
C TYR A 174 -7.51 5.74 18.00
N ARG A 175 -6.64 6.68 18.39
CA ARG A 175 -6.27 6.90 19.79
C ARG A 175 -5.94 8.36 20.09
N ARG A 176 -6.98 9.18 20.18
CA ARG A 176 -6.91 10.64 20.44
C ARG A 176 -6.69 10.95 21.93
N ASN A 177 -5.60 10.46 22.52
CA ASN A 177 -5.20 10.76 23.89
C ASN A 177 -3.67 10.82 24.04
N TRP A 178 -3.21 11.32 25.19
CA TRP A 178 -1.78 11.45 25.51
C TRP A 178 -1.01 10.13 25.36
N LEU A 179 -1.60 9.01 25.78
CA LEU A 179 -0.97 7.69 25.63
C LEU A 179 -0.74 7.30 24.17
N GLY A 180 -1.67 7.63 23.27
CA GLY A 180 -1.50 7.42 21.83
C GLY A 180 -0.33 8.22 21.28
N PHE A 181 -0.23 9.49 21.66
CA PHE A 181 0.87 10.38 21.28
C PHE A 181 2.23 9.85 21.77
N VAL A 182 2.35 9.55 23.06
CA VAL A 182 3.58 9.01 23.68
C VAL A 182 4.01 7.71 23.01
N TRP A 183 3.07 6.81 22.71
CA TRP A 183 3.36 5.55 22.04
C TRP A 183 3.90 5.74 20.61
N THR A 184 3.36 6.69 19.85
CA THR A 184 3.83 6.99 18.48
C THR A 184 5.09 7.87 18.41
N ALA A 185 5.42 8.60 19.48
CA ALA A 185 6.51 9.57 19.50
C ALA A 185 7.88 9.02 19.03
N PRO A 186 8.39 7.86 19.51
CA PRO A 186 9.67 7.34 19.05
C PRO A 186 9.66 6.99 17.56
N ILE A 187 8.54 6.46 17.05
CA ILE A 187 8.38 6.11 15.64
C ILE A 187 8.35 7.37 14.78
N MET A 188 7.61 8.40 15.22
CA MET A 188 7.54 9.69 14.55
C MET A 188 8.92 10.36 14.47
N LEU A 189 9.64 10.45 15.59
CA LEU A 189 10.97 11.07 15.64
C LEU A 189 11.97 10.36 14.73
N LEU A 190 12.01 9.02 14.80
CA LEU A 190 12.88 8.22 13.94
C LEU A 190 12.53 8.39 12.45
N SER A 191 11.24 8.39 12.11
CA SER A 191 10.78 8.57 10.74
C SER A 191 11.13 9.96 10.19
N VAL A 192 10.91 11.02 10.98
CA VAL A 192 11.28 12.39 10.58
C VAL A 192 12.79 12.52 10.39
N TYR A 193 13.58 12.01 11.33
CA TYR A 193 15.04 12.04 11.26
C TYR A 193 15.57 11.31 10.02
N LEU A 194 15.12 10.07 9.79
CA LEU A 194 15.58 9.28 8.65
C LEU A 194 15.09 9.83 7.31
N LEU A 195 13.88 10.40 7.25
CA LEU A 195 13.41 11.09 6.04
C LEU A 195 14.30 12.28 5.70
N ALA A 196 14.74 13.04 6.71
CA ALA A 196 15.58 14.21 6.51
C ALA A 196 16.96 13.84 5.94
N ILE A 197 17.62 12.80 6.47
CA ILE A 197 18.96 12.41 6.01
C ILE A 197 18.95 11.55 4.73
N ALA A 198 17.81 10.95 4.36
CA ALA A 198 17.69 10.17 3.13
C ALA A 198 17.54 11.04 1.87
N HIS A 199 17.18 12.32 2.00
CA HIS A 199 16.97 13.26 0.89
C HIS A 199 16.06 12.71 -0.24
N SER A 200 15.06 11.89 0.11
CA SER A 200 14.11 11.32 -0.86
C SER A 200 13.06 12.37 -1.27
N ALA A 201 13.30 13.04 -2.40
CA ALA A 201 12.39 14.06 -2.96
C ALA A 201 10.96 13.54 -3.12
N THR A 202 10.78 12.33 -3.66
CA THR A 202 9.47 11.70 -3.86
C THR A 202 8.71 11.55 -2.54
N SER A 203 9.39 11.13 -1.48
CA SER A 203 8.78 10.94 -0.16
C SER A 203 8.44 12.26 0.52
N VAL A 204 9.31 13.27 0.40
CA VAL A 204 9.08 14.60 0.96
C VAL A 204 7.94 15.32 0.24
N ALA A 205 7.83 15.20 -1.09
CA ALA A 205 6.77 15.83 -1.87
C ALA A 205 5.41 15.13 -1.71
N SER A 206 5.39 13.80 -1.65
CA SER A 206 4.13 13.03 -1.55
C SER A 206 3.46 13.13 -0.18
N LEU A 207 4.23 13.36 0.90
CA LEU A 207 3.70 13.41 2.27
C LEU A 207 2.73 14.59 2.52
N PRO A 208 3.05 15.86 2.20
CA PRO A 208 2.11 16.97 2.32
C PRO A 208 0.86 16.78 1.44
N ALA A 209 1.02 16.24 0.23
CA ALA A 209 -0.10 15.98 -0.66
C ALA A 209 -1.09 14.98 -0.05
N VAL A 210 -0.61 13.87 0.52
CA VAL A 210 -1.50 12.90 1.19
C VAL A 210 -2.12 13.47 2.47
N ILE A 211 -1.38 14.26 3.26
CA ILE A 211 -1.92 14.94 4.44
C ILE A 211 -3.05 15.89 4.02
N GLY A 212 -2.87 16.64 2.93
CA GLY A 212 -3.91 17.50 2.35
C GLY A 212 -5.17 16.71 1.97
N ILE A 213 -5.02 15.57 1.28
CA ILE A 213 -6.14 14.67 0.94
C ILE A 213 -6.88 14.24 2.22
N VAL A 214 -6.16 13.77 3.24
CA VAL A 214 -6.77 13.32 4.51
C VAL A 214 -7.44 14.47 5.25
N MET A 215 -6.84 15.66 5.28
CA MET A 215 -7.45 16.84 5.89
C MET A 215 -8.77 17.20 5.21
N LEU A 216 -8.81 17.22 3.87
CA LEU A 216 -10.03 17.48 3.10
C LEU A 216 -11.11 16.43 3.35
N LEU A 217 -10.75 15.14 3.34
CA LEU A 217 -11.68 14.04 3.62
C LEU A 217 -12.17 14.04 5.08
N THR A 218 -11.35 14.55 6.01
CA THR A 218 -11.73 14.73 7.42
C THR A 218 -12.68 15.91 7.57
N ALA A 219 -12.38 17.04 6.93
CA ALA A 219 -13.25 18.21 6.92
C ALA A 219 -14.62 17.89 6.29
N ALA A 220 -14.68 16.97 5.32
CA ALA A 220 -15.94 16.49 4.77
C ALA A 220 -16.89 15.92 5.84
N LYS A 221 -16.39 15.43 6.99
CA LYS A 221 -17.21 14.90 8.09
C LYS A 221 -18.27 15.89 8.58
N VAL A 222 -17.94 17.18 8.67
CA VAL A 222 -18.87 18.22 9.18
C VAL A 222 -19.83 18.75 8.12
N LEU A 223 -19.64 18.37 6.87
CA LEU A 223 -20.45 18.84 5.76
C LEU A 223 -21.65 17.90 5.51
N SER A 224 -22.77 18.48 5.07
CA SER A 224 -23.90 17.71 4.59
C SER A 224 -23.54 16.95 3.31
N LEU A 225 -24.24 15.85 3.04
CA LEU A 225 -23.98 15.00 1.88
C LEU A 225 -24.03 15.78 0.56
N ARG A 226 -24.94 16.76 0.43
CA ARG A 226 -25.02 17.62 -0.76
C ARG A 226 -23.75 18.46 -0.94
N TYR A 227 -23.27 19.11 0.13
CA TYR A 227 -22.05 19.92 0.06
C TYR A 227 -20.80 19.09 -0.22
N ARG A 228 -20.68 17.88 0.35
CA ARG A 228 -19.56 16.95 0.05
C ARG A 228 -19.48 16.67 -1.45
N ARG A 229 -20.61 16.38 -2.09
CA ARG A 229 -20.68 16.07 -3.53
C ARG A 229 -20.28 17.26 -4.38
N VAL A 230 -20.81 18.44 -4.06
CA VAL A 230 -20.48 19.69 -4.79
C VAL A 230 -18.99 20.00 -4.63
N LEU A 231 -18.45 19.99 -3.41
CA LEU A 231 -17.03 20.24 -3.18
C LEU A 231 -16.13 19.20 -3.83
N PHE A 232 -16.56 17.93 -3.91
CA PHE A 232 -15.82 16.91 -4.62
C PHE A 232 -15.76 17.19 -6.12
N ILE A 233 -16.89 17.54 -6.76
CA ILE A 233 -16.93 17.86 -8.20
C ILE A 233 -16.13 19.12 -8.50
N VAL A 234 -16.36 20.19 -7.74
CA VAL A 234 -15.65 21.47 -7.90
C VAL A 234 -14.17 21.30 -7.59
N GLY A 235 -13.83 20.59 -6.50
CA GLY A 235 -12.46 20.32 -6.09
C GLY A 235 -11.70 19.44 -7.09
N ALA A 236 -12.35 18.43 -7.68
CA ALA A 236 -11.77 17.63 -8.74
C ALA A 236 -11.49 18.48 -10.00
N GLY A 237 -12.44 19.34 -10.40
CA GLY A 237 -12.24 20.29 -11.49
C GLY A 237 -11.09 21.27 -11.20
N ALA A 238 -11.07 21.86 -10.01
CA ALA A 238 -10.01 22.78 -9.58
C ALA A 238 -8.64 22.10 -9.49
N LEU A 239 -8.58 20.84 -9.06
CA LEU A 239 -7.34 20.07 -9.03
C LEU A 239 -6.80 19.85 -10.45
N VAL A 240 -7.65 19.46 -11.40
CA VAL A 240 -7.25 19.31 -12.81
C VAL A 240 -6.72 20.63 -13.36
N THR A 241 -7.47 21.72 -13.19
CA THR A 241 -7.05 23.05 -13.63
C THR A 241 -5.76 23.51 -12.94
N GLY A 242 -5.63 23.25 -11.64
CA GLY A 242 -4.46 23.60 -10.85
C GLY A 242 -3.21 22.84 -11.25
N VAL A 243 -3.34 21.54 -11.55
CA VAL A 243 -2.23 20.73 -12.09
C VAL A 243 -1.82 21.24 -13.47
N VAL A 244 -2.78 21.51 -14.37
CA VAL A 244 -2.49 22.07 -15.69
C VAL A 244 -1.79 23.43 -15.56
N ALA A 245 -2.28 24.31 -14.69
CA ALA A 245 -1.66 25.61 -14.45
C ALA A 245 -0.25 25.46 -13.86
N ALA A 246 -0.06 24.59 -12.86
CA ALA A 246 1.24 24.35 -12.24
C ALA A 246 2.28 23.82 -13.24
N LEU A 247 1.88 22.92 -14.14
CA LEU A 247 2.74 22.42 -15.21
C LEU A 247 3.11 23.54 -16.21
N ASN A 248 2.15 24.38 -16.60
CA ASN A 248 2.41 25.50 -17.52
C ASN A 248 3.28 26.60 -16.89
N LEU A 249 3.21 26.77 -15.57
CA LEU A 249 3.98 27.77 -14.82
C LEU A 249 5.38 27.28 -14.39
N GLY A 250 5.78 26.04 -14.75
CA GLY A 250 7.07 25.49 -14.36
C GLY A 250 7.20 25.23 -12.86
N LEU A 251 6.10 25.11 -12.11
CA LEU A 251 6.15 24.84 -10.65
C LEU A 251 6.85 23.51 -10.33
N LEU A 252 6.79 22.57 -11.25
CA LEU A 252 7.47 21.29 -11.14
C LEU A 252 9.00 21.51 -11.07
N ASP A 253 9.54 22.37 -11.94
CA ASP A 253 10.98 22.70 -11.96
C ASP A 253 11.42 23.42 -10.69
N VAL A 254 10.57 24.29 -10.12
CA VAL A 254 10.85 24.96 -8.84
C VAL A 254 10.93 23.96 -7.70
N VAL A 255 9.98 23.01 -7.61
CA VAL A 255 10.00 21.98 -6.57
C VAL A 255 11.21 21.06 -6.73
N LEU A 256 11.58 20.70 -7.97
CA LEU A 256 12.77 19.91 -8.24
C LEU A 256 14.06 20.65 -7.91
N GLY A 257 14.13 21.95 -8.20
CA GLY A 257 15.28 22.79 -7.88
C GLY A 257 15.59 22.86 -6.38
N ILE A 258 14.59 22.77 -5.50
CA ILE A 258 14.79 22.71 -4.03
C ILE A 258 15.60 21.47 -3.62
N PHE A 259 15.48 20.37 -4.37
CA PHE A 259 16.23 19.14 -4.14
C PHE A 259 17.51 19.04 -4.97
N GLY A 260 17.92 20.14 -5.63
CA GLY A 260 19.06 20.14 -6.54
C GLY A 260 18.84 19.29 -7.79
N LYS A 261 17.58 19.01 -8.14
CA LYS A 261 17.23 18.20 -9.32
C LYS A 261 16.89 19.09 -10.50
N ASP A 262 17.29 18.64 -11.67
CA ASP A 262 16.89 19.21 -12.94
C ASP A 262 15.51 18.66 -13.38
N SER A 263 14.91 19.28 -14.39
CA SER A 263 13.62 18.89 -14.96
C SER A 263 13.63 17.49 -15.58
N THR A 264 14.82 16.88 -15.77
CA THR A 264 14.97 15.49 -16.22
C THR A 264 14.74 14.47 -15.10
N LEU A 265 14.46 14.93 -13.87
CA LEU A 265 14.23 14.08 -12.70
C LEU A 265 15.42 13.13 -12.49
N THR A 266 16.67 13.63 -12.51
CA THR A 266 17.90 12.82 -12.41
C THR A 266 18.03 11.77 -13.52
N GLY A 267 17.88 12.16 -14.79
CA GLY A 267 18.02 11.26 -15.95
C GLY A 267 16.87 10.27 -16.17
N ARG A 268 15.77 10.37 -15.39
CA ARG A 268 14.61 9.47 -15.51
C ARG A 268 13.81 9.71 -16.78
N THR A 269 13.80 10.92 -17.33
CA THR A 269 13.10 11.20 -18.60
C THR A 269 13.66 10.37 -19.76
N TYR A 270 15.00 10.31 -19.87
CA TYR A 270 15.66 9.43 -20.84
C TYR A 270 15.35 7.96 -20.56
N LEU A 271 15.44 7.52 -19.31
CA LEU A 271 15.12 6.14 -18.95
C LEU A 271 13.66 5.75 -19.31
N TRP A 272 12.71 6.69 -19.17
CA TRP A 272 11.32 6.48 -19.55
C TRP A 272 11.11 6.45 -21.07
N GLU A 273 11.86 7.26 -21.82
CA GLU A 273 11.89 7.19 -23.28
C GLU A 273 12.40 5.82 -23.75
N GLN A 274 13.47 5.32 -23.15
CA GLN A 274 13.98 3.97 -23.42
C GLN A 274 12.95 2.88 -23.08
N GLY A 275 12.20 3.04 -21.99
CA GLY A 275 11.08 2.16 -21.66
C GLY A 275 9.93 2.23 -22.67
N TRP A 276 9.65 3.42 -23.20
CA TRP A 276 8.65 3.60 -24.25
C TRP A 276 9.08 2.94 -25.57
N GLU A 277 10.34 3.10 -25.98
CA GLU A 277 10.90 2.44 -27.17
C GLU A 277 10.85 0.92 -27.05
N ALA A 278 11.23 0.35 -25.90
CA ALA A 278 11.10 -1.08 -25.64
C ALA A 278 9.63 -1.53 -25.73
N ALA A 279 8.71 -0.79 -25.08
CA ALA A 279 7.29 -1.11 -25.12
C ALA A 279 6.69 -1.13 -26.53
N GLN A 280 7.19 -0.32 -27.47
CA GLN A 280 6.72 -0.32 -28.86
C GLN A 280 6.99 -1.63 -29.59
N GLN A 281 7.97 -2.43 -29.15
CA GLN A 281 8.26 -3.74 -29.73
C GLN A 281 7.18 -4.77 -29.36
N HIS A 282 6.59 -4.66 -28.16
CA HIS A 282 5.57 -5.56 -27.64
C HIS A 282 4.41 -4.80 -26.95
N PRO A 283 3.66 -3.95 -27.65
CA PRO A 283 2.82 -2.91 -27.03
C PRO A 283 1.65 -3.47 -26.22
N LEU A 284 1.00 -4.53 -26.68
CA LEU A 284 -0.18 -5.07 -26.02
C LEU A 284 0.16 -5.97 -24.84
N LEU A 285 1.13 -6.87 -25.02
CA LEU A 285 1.43 -7.97 -24.10
C LEU A 285 2.72 -7.79 -23.28
N GLY A 286 3.61 -6.89 -23.70
CA GLY A 286 4.92 -6.72 -23.10
C GLY A 286 5.87 -7.90 -23.31
N TYR A 287 7.02 -7.85 -22.65
CA TYR A 287 8.08 -8.86 -22.72
C TYR A 287 7.79 -10.12 -21.88
N GLY A 288 6.79 -10.08 -21.00
CA GLY A 288 6.52 -11.05 -19.94
C GLY A 288 6.80 -10.46 -18.55
N TYR A 289 6.00 -10.86 -17.56
CA TYR A 289 6.15 -10.36 -16.19
C TYR A 289 7.55 -10.67 -15.62
N ALA A 290 8.25 -9.67 -15.07
CA ALA A 290 9.64 -9.78 -14.61
C ALA A 290 10.65 -10.29 -15.66
N ALA A 291 10.35 -10.16 -16.97
CA ALA A 291 11.18 -10.71 -18.05
C ALA A 291 12.10 -9.68 -18.71
N TYR A 292 11.98 -8.39 -18.37
CA TYR A 292 12.77 -7.35 -19.00
C TYR A 292 14.18 -7.27 -18.40
N TRP A 293 14.31 -7.01 -17.10
CA TRP A 293 15.60 -6.85 -16.41
C TRP A 293 16.32 -8.17 -16.14
N VAL A 294 16.76 -8.86 -17.20
CA VAL A 294 17.42 -10.17 -17.14
C VAL A 294 18.84 -10.11 -17.70
N GLN A 295 19.80 -10.67 -16.96
CA GLN A 295 21.20 -10.70 -17.37
C GLN A 295 21.39 -11.46 -18.68
N GLY A 296 22.22 -10.90 -19.55
CA GLY A 296 22.47 -11.43 -20.90
C GLY A 296 21.51 -10.93 -21.98
N PHE A 297 20.46 -10.16 -21.64
CA PHE A 297 19.62 -9.51 -22.65
C PHE A 297 20.22 -8.15 -23.06
N ALA A 298 20.16 -7.84 -24.35
CA ALA A 298 20.89 -6.71 -24.94
C ALA A 298 20.49 -5.35 -24.32
N ASP A 299 19.19 -5.07 -24.22
CA ASP A 299 18.70 -3.78 -23.71
C ASP A 299 19.02 -3.57 -22.21
N PRO A 300 18.75 -4.52 -21.29
CA PRO A 300 19.18 -4.40 -19.91
C PRO A 300 20.69 -4.23 -19.73
N GLU A 301 21.52 -5.01 -20.45
CA GLU A 301 22.99 -4.91 -20.35
C GLU A 301 23.49 -3.54 -20.81
N ARG A 302 22.92 -2.99 -21.88
CA ARG A 302 23.20 -1.63 -22.33
C ARG A 302 22.80 -0.60 -21.28
N LEU A 303 21.57 -0.66 -20.76
CA LEU A 303 21.07 0.31 -19.77
C LEU A 303 21.84 0.23 -18.45
N TRP A 304 22.21 -0.97 -17.97
CA TRP A 304 23.07 -1.08 -16.79
C TRP A 304 24.45 -0.47 -17.02
N ALA A 305 25.03 -0.62 -18.22
CA ALA A 305 26.29 0.02 -18.55
C ALA A 305 26.17 1.55 -18.60
N GLU A 306 25.13 2.08 -19.26
CA GLU A 306 24.87 3.53 -19.38
C GLU A 306 24.63 4.21 -18.03
N PHE A 307 23.96 3.51 -17.09
CA PHE A 307 23.66 4.02 -15.74
C PHE A 307 24.67 3.58 -14.67
N TYR A 308 25.81 3.00 -15.06
CA TYR A 308 26.89 2.56 -14.16
C TYR A 308 26.46 1.55 -13.08
N ILE A 309 25.49 0.68 -13.41
CA ILE A 309 24.97 -0.37 -12.51
C ILE A 309 25.81 -1.64 -12.66
N SER A 310 26.93 -1.69 -11.95
CA SER A 310 27.88 -2.81 -12.01
C SER A 310 27.30 -4.13 -11.51
N THR A 311 26.30 -4.09 -10.62
CA THR A 311 25.63 -5.27 -10.05
C THR A 311 24.68 -5.96 -11.04
N ARG A 312 24.31 -5.30 -12.14
CA ARG A 312 23.36 -5.79 -13.16
C ARG A 312 22.09 -6.39 -12.54
N SER A 313 21.57 -5.70 -11.52
CA SER A 313 20.43 -6.11 -10.70
C SER A 313 19.92 -4.91 -9.89
N GLY A 314 18.67 -4.99 -9.42
CA GLY A 314 18.06 -3.95 -8.57
C GLY A 314 17.78 -2.62 -9.27
N PHE A 315 17.77 -2.62 -10.62
CA PHE A 315 17.49 -1.45 -11.45
C PHE A 315 16.11 -1.58 -12.09
N HIS A 316 15.44 -0.44 -12.28
CA HIS A 316 14.08 -0.37 -12.81
C HIS A 316 13.77 1.02 -13.36
N PHE A 317 12.66 1.18 -14.09
CA PHE A 317 12.29 2.44 -14.73
C PHE A 317 11.90 3.57 -13.76
N HIS A 318 11.83 3.31 -12.44
CA HIS A 318 11.41 4.31 -11.44
C HIS A 318 10.06 4.96 -11.78
N ASN A 319 9.19 4.20 -12.44
CA ASN A 319 7.83 4.59 -12.75
C ASN A 319 7.06 3.30 -12.96
N THR A 320 6.11 3.04 -12.07
CA THR A 320 5.30 1.82 -12.09
C THR A 320 4.64 1.61 -13.45
N TYR A 321 4.17 2.66 -14.10
CA TYR A 321 3.42 2.55 -15.35
C TYR A 321 4.33 2.22 -16.53
N VAL A 322 5.51 2.86 -16.61
CA VAL A 322 6.52 2.52 -17.64
C VAL A 322 7.01 1.09 -17.44
N GLU A 323 7.33 0.71 -16.20
CA GLU A 323 7.74 -0.66 -15.87
C GLU A 323 6.66 -1.68 -16.29
N THR A 324 5.41 -1.44 -15.89
CA THR A 324 4.29 -2.32 -16.22
C THR A 324 4.05 -2.39 -17.73
N LEU A 325 4.23 -1.27 -18.43
CA LEU A 325 4.06 -1.20 -19.88
C LEU A 325 5.09 -2.08 -20.59
N VAL A 326 6.36 -2.01 -20.18
CA VAL A 326 7.42 -2.85 -20.75
C VAL A 326 7.18 -4.33 -20.40
N GLU A 327 6.93 -4.65 -19.14
CA GLU A 327 6.80 -6.04 -18.72
C GLU A 327 5.55 -6.73 -19.29
N ILE A 328 4.37 -6.10 -19.17
CA ILE A 328 3.09 -6.76 -19.45
C ILE A 328 2.14 -5.93 -20.32
N GLY A 329 2.65 -4.90 -20.99
CA GLY A 329 1.95 -4.16 -22.03
C GLY A 329 0.82 -3.26 -21.55
N PHE A 330 0.14 -2.63 -22.51
CA PHE A 330 -1.00 -1.73 -22.23
C PHE A 330 -2.14 -2.43 -21.48
N ILE A 331 -2.32 -3.74 -21.70
CA ILE A 331 -3.32 -4.53 -20.97
C ILE A 331 -2.97 -4.56 -19.48
N GLY A 332 -1.72 -4.86 -19.15
CA GLY A 332 -1.25 -4.91 -17.76
C GLY A 332 -1.32 -3.55 -17.07
N VAL A 333 -0.89 -2.48 -17.75
CA VAL A 333 -0.99 -1.10 -17.24
C VAL A 333 -2.43 -0.75 -16.91
N THR A 334 -3.35 -1.06 -17.83
CA THR A 334 -4.78 -0.79 -17.65
C THR A 334 -5.34 -1.53 -16.44
N LEU A 335 -5.05 -2.83 -16.32
CA LEU A 335 -5.51 -3.64 -15.19
C LEU A 335 -4.95 -3.12 -13.86
N LEU A 336 -3.66 -2.81 -13.80
CA LEU A 336 -3.02 -2.27 -12.59
C LEU A 336 -3.58 -0.90 -12.22
N ALA A 337 -3.72 0.01 -13.19
CA ALA A 337 -4.32 1.33 -12.97
C ALA A 337 -5.74 1.20 -12.45
N LEU A 338 -6.56 0.31 -13.03
CA LEU A 338 -7.91 0.05 -12.54
C LEU A 338 -7.92 -0.48 -11.10
N VAL A 339 -6.98 -1.35 -10.71
CA VAL A 339 -6.85 -1.82 -9.32
C VAL A 339 -6.62 -0.65 -8.37
N ILE A 340 -5.61 0.19 -8.65
CA ILE A 340 -5.22 1.31 -7.79
C ILE A 340 -6.34 2.35 -7.73
N LEU A 341 -6.86 2.77 -8.89
CA LEU A 341 -7.91 3.79 -8.98
C LEU A 341 -9.21 3.31 -8.35
N ARG A 342 -9.60 2.04 -8.52
CA ARG A 342 -10.80 1.50 -7.86
C ARG A 342 -10.63 1.47 -6.34
N ALA A 343 -9.45 1.11 -5.85
CA ALA A 343 -9.17 1.11 -4.41
C ALA A 343 -9.26 2.53 -3.84
N PHE A 344 -8.60 3.50 -4.49
CA PHE A 344 -8.58 4.89 -4.07
C PHE A 344 -9.97 5.55 -4.16
N TYR A 345 -10.58 5.50 -5.34
CA TYR A 345 -11.90 6.08 -5.59
C TYR A 345 -12.98 5.41 -4.73
N GLY A 346 -12.90 4.11 -4.48
CA GLY A 346 -13.87 3.41 -3.64
C GLY A 346 -13.93 3.96 -2.21
N HIS A 347 -12.77 4.25 -1.60
CA HIS A 347 -12.71 4.82 -0.25
C HIS A 347 -13.08 6.30 -0.22
N ILE A 348 -12.65 7.08 -1.22
CA ILE A 348 -13.14 8.45 -1.39
C ILE A 348 -14.65 8.47 -1.56
N SER A 349 -15.19 7.59 -2.40
CA SER A 349 -16.61 7.54 -2.70
C SER A 349 -17.43 7.19 -1.47
N LYS A 350 -16.94 6.29 -0.59
CA LYS A 350 -17.60 6.01 0.70
C LYS A 350 -17.70 7.27 1.57
N VAL A 351 -16.63 8.07 1.64
CA VAL A 351 -16.59 9.30 2.45
C VAL A 351 -17.46 10.41 1.87
N VAL A 352 -17.43 10.58 0.55
CA VAL A 352 -18.07 11.70 -0.17
C VAL A 352 -19.55 11.42 -0.44
N PHE A 353 -19.89 10.21 -0.89
CA PHE A 353 -21.23 9.85 -1.35
C PHE A 353 -22.00 8.96 -0.38
N GLY A 354 -21.35 8.38 0.63
CA GLY A 354 -21.95 7.52 1.64
C GLY A 354 -21.64 7.96 3.07
N ASP A 355 -21.59 6.99 3.98
CA ASP A 355 -21.31 7.22 5.38
C ASP A 355 -19.82 7.48 5.63
N TRP A 356 -19.57 8.57 6.33
CA TRP A 356 -18.20 8.93 6.71
C TRP A 356 -17.64 7.87 7.66
N SER A 357 -16.46 7.34 7.34
CA SER A 357 -15.76 6.37 8.17
C SER A 357 -14.28 6.73 8.24
N ALA A 358 -13.72 6.70 9.45
CA ALA A 358 -12.31 6.98 9.68
C ALA A 358 -11.41 5.99 8.91
N ASP A 359 -11.77 4.70 8.91
CA ASP A 359 -11.06 3.66 8.18
C ASP A 359 -10.94 3.98 6.68
N SER A 360 -12.03 4.45 6.04
CA SER A 360 -11.99 4.83 4.62
C SER A 360 -11.13 6.07 4.39
N VAL A 361 -11.11 7.04 5.30
CA VAL A 361 -10.22 8.21 5.20
C VAL A 361 -8.75 7.80 5.29
N VAL A 362 -8.42 6.94 6.26
CA VAL A 362 -7.05 6.45 6.47
C VAL A 362 -6.59 5.59 5.29
N LEU A 363 -7.43 4.69 4.79
CA LEU A 363 -7.11 3.85 3.63
C LEU A 363 -7.04 4.67 2.34
N ALA A 364 -7.92 5.66 2.13
CA ALA A 364 -7.80 6.59 1.01
C ALA A 364 -6.48 7.35 1.05
N GLY A 365 -6.05 7.83 2.23
CA GLY A 365 -4.74 8.45 2.40
C GLY A 365 -3.59 7.47 2.07
N ALA A 366 -3.57 6.29 2.68
CA ALA A 366 -2.51 5.31 2.45
C ALA A 366 -2.38 4.92 0.97
N ILE A 367 -3.51 4.65 0.30
CA ILE A 367 -3.56 4.34 -1.13
C ILE A 367 -3.22 5.56 -1.98
N GLY A 368 -3.62 6.76 -1.56
CA GLY A 368 -3.26 8.01 -2.23
C GLY A 368 -1.75 8.26 -2.23
N LEU A 369 -1.08 7.99 -1.10
CA LEU A 369 0.38 8.01 -1.01
C LEU A 369 1.00 7.01 -2.01
N MET A 370 0.48 5.79 -2.07
CA MET A 370 0.92 4.77 -3.02
C MET A 370 0.71 5.19 -4.48
N LEU A 371 -0.44 5.79 -4.79
CA LEU A 371 -0.78 6.28 -6.12
C LEU A 371 0.17 7.40 -6.56
N ILE A 372 0.43 8.39 -5.71
CA ILE A 372 1.37 9.47 -6.02
C ILE A 372 2.77 8.92 -6.26
N ARG A 373 3.24 8.02 -5.39
CA ARG A 373 4.55 7.39 -5.53
C ARG A 373 4.69 6.51 -6.76
N SER A 374 3.61 5.89 -7.23
CA SER A 374 3.65 4.99 -8.41
C SER A 374 4.17 5.68 -9.69
N PHE A 375 4.06 7.00 -9.80
CA PHE A 375 4.61 7.77 -10.92
C PHE A 375 6.14 7.90 -10.87
N PHE A 376 6.76 7.65 -9.72
CA PHE A 376 8.18 7.91 -9.46
C PHE A 376 8.93 6.73 -8.89
N GLU A 377 8.25 5.64 -8.51
CA GLU A 377 8.86 4.42 -8.00
C GLU A 377 8.07 3.18 -8.45
N VAL A 378 8.73 2.01 -8.44
CA VAL A 378 8.16 0.73 -8.83
C VAL A 378 7.83 -0.08 -7.56
N GLU A 379 6.77 0.30 -6.87
CA GLU A 379 6.37 -0.33 -5.59
C GLU A 379 5.04 -1.12 -5.71
N MET A 380 4.39 -1.11 -6.88
CA MET A 380 3.09 -1.77 -7.13
C MET A 380 3.19 -3.12 -7.85
N LEU A 381 4.16 -3.26 -8.75
CA LEU A 381 4.26 -4.38 -9.67
C LEU A 381 5.12 -5.54 -9.14
N GLY A 382 5.84 -5.37 -8.02
CA GLY A 382 6.63 -6.44 -7.41
C GLY A 382 5.89 -7.24 -6.33
N PRO A 383 6.24 -8.53 -6.14
CA PRO A 383 5.77 -9.30 -5.00
C PRO A 383 6.37 -8.77 -3.70
N TYR A 384 5.67 -8.99 -2.59
CA TYR A 384 6.17 -8.66 -1.24
C TYR A 384 6.47 -7.16 -1.03
N PHE A 385 5.79 -6.28 -1.75
CA PHE A 385 5.86 -4.84 -1.48
C PHE A 385 4.73 -4.40 -0.55
N MET A 386 5.10 -3.59 0.44
CA MET A 386 4.14 -2.96 1.37
C MET A 386 3.11 -2.13 0.61
N ALA A 387 3.54 -1.42 -0.42
CA ALA A 387 2.71 -0.52 -1.18
C ALA A 387 1.59 -1.27 -1.93
N SER A 388 1.93 -2.33 -2.67
CA SER A 388 0.94 -3.21 -3.31
C SER A 388 0.05 -3.93 -2.29
N PHE A 389 0.61 -4.36 -1.15
CA PHE A 389 -0.19 -4.98 -0.07
C PHE A 389 -1.28 -4.06 0.46
N ILE A 390 -0.95 -2.78 0.74
CA ILE A 390 -1.91 -1.76 1.21
C ILE A 390 -3.00 -1.52 0.16
N VAL A 391 -2.64 -1.43 -1.13
CA VAL A 391 -3.61 -1.22 -2.22
C VAL A 391 -4.58 -2.39 -2.33
N TYR A 392 -4.08 -3.63 -2.35
CA TYR A 392 -4.93 -4.81 -2.42
C TYR A 392 -5.80 -4.96 -1.16
N TYR A 393 -5.21 -4.77 0.03
CA TYR A 393 -5.96 -4.75 1.28
C TYR A 393 -7.10 -3.72 1.24
N GLY A 394 -6.79 -2.50 0.82
CA GLY A 394 -7.75 -1.40 0.67
C GLY A 394 -8.86 -1.74 -0.33
N LEU A 395 -8.51 -2.34 -1.47
CA LEU A 395 -9.49 -2.75 -2.48
C LEU A 395 -10.44 -3.83 -1.95
N PHE A 396 -9.92 -4.85 -1.27
CA PHE A 396 -10.73 -5.96 -0.75
C PHE A 396 -11.64 -5.54 0.41
N THR A 397 -11.21 -4.60 1.25
CA THR A 397 -12.04 -4.03 2.33
C THR A 397 -13.21 -3.17 1.84
N LEU A 398 -13.27 -2.83 0.55
CA LEU A 398 -14.45 -2.16 -0.02
C LEU A 398 -15.71 -3.03 0.09
N ASN A 399 -15.57 -4.36 0.07
CA ASN A 399 -16.66 -5.33 0.20
C ASN A 399 -16.57 -6.07 1.54
N PRO A 400 -16.90 -5.43 2.68
CA PRO A 400 -16.77 -6.05 3.99
C PRO A 400 -17.63 -7.31 4.09
N LEU A 401 -17.18 -8.25 4.94
CA LEU A 401 -18.00 -9.40 5.31
C LEU A 401 -19.31 -8.89 5.94
N PRO A 402 -20.44 -9.61 5.79
CA PRO A 402 -21.63 -9.29 6.55
C PRO A 402 -21.20 -9.31 8.01
N ALA A 403 -21.41 -8.21 8.74
CA ALA A 403 -21.31 -8.26 10.18
C ALA A 403 -22.17 -9.45 10.59
N PHE A 404 -21.57 -10.47 11.20
CA PHE A 404 -22.31 -11.59 11.78
C PHE A 404 -23.16 -10.92 12.84
N ARG A 405 -24.36 -10.48 12.45
CA ARG A 405 -25.26 -9.68 13.28
C ARG A 405 -25.30 -10.46 14.57
N ARG A 406 -24.81 -9.86 15.65
CA ARG A 406 -25.10 -10.33 17.00
C ARG A 406 -26.59 -10.65 16.94
N ARG A 407 -26.96 -11.94 16.94
CA ARG A 407 -28.16 -12.32 17.67
C ARG A 407 -27.82 -11.81 19.06
N ARG A 408 -28.24 -10.57 19.36
CA ARG A 408 -28.69 -10.27 20.70
C ARG A 408 -29.60 -11.45 20.97
N ALA A 409 -29.15 -12.37 21.82
CA ALA A 409 -30.08 -13.17 22.55
C ALA A 409 -31.03 -12.12 23.12
N ALA A 410 -32.23 -12.03 22.52
CA ALA A 410 -33.34 -11.46 23.22
C ALA A 410 -33.43 -12.36 24.45
N ILE A 411 -32.84 -11.90 25.55
CA ILE A 411 -33.23 -12.37 26.86
C ILE A 411 -34.71 -12.02 26.88
N PRO A 412 -35.62 -13.00 26.87
CA PRO A 412 -37.02 -12.70 27.10
C PRO A 412 -37.03 -11.99 28.45
N THR A 413 -37.56 -10.78 28.49
CA THR A 413 -37.91 -10.11 29.74
C THR A 413 -39.06 -10.89 30.36
N GLU A 414 -38.77 -12.06 30.95
CA GLU A 414 -39.58 -12.67 31.98
C GLU A 414 -39.27 -11.93 33.28
N ASP A 415 -39.86 -10.75 33.48
CA ASP A 415 -40.05 -10.20 34.83
C ASP A 415 -41.13 -9.11 34.93
N GLU A 416 -41.97 -8.91 33.90
CA GLU A 416 -43.15 -8.02 33.99
C GLU A 416 -44.48 -8.74 34.25
N ARG A 417 -44.48 -10.04 34.63
CA ARG A 417 -45.72 -10.79 34.92
C ARG A 417 -46.02 -11.07 36.39
N HIS A 418 -45.20 -10.64 37.35
CA HIS A 418 -45.46 -10.94 38.78
C HIS A 418 -45.64 -9.73 39.72
N ALA A 419 -45.78 -8.50 39.21
CA ALA A 419 -45.90 -7.30 40.07
C ALA A 419 -47.34 -6.75 40.28
N ASN A 420 -48.39 -7.52 39.96
CA ASN A 420 -49.78 -7.11 40.23
C ASN A 420 -50.62 -8.25 40.84
N GLY A 421 -50.13 -8.83 41.93
CA GLY A 421 -50.91 -9.73 42.80
C GLY A 421 -51.59 -8.94 43.91
N ARG A 422 -52.74 -8.31 43.63
CA ARG A 422 -53.65 -7.83 44.69
C ARG A 422 -54.21 -9.04 45.45
N MET A 423 -53.92 -9.17 46.74
CA MET A 423 -54.62 -10.09 47.63
C MET A 423 -56.05 -9.57 47.90
N PRO A 424 -57.09 -10.43 47.89
CA PRO A 424 -58.35 -10.14 48.56
C PRO A 424 -58.25 -10.43 50.07
N ALA A 425 -58.90 -9.59 50.89
CA ALA A 425 -58.94 -9.68 52.34
C ALA A 425 -59.71 -10.91 52.86
N PRO A 426 -59.36 -11.47 54.04
CA PRO A 426 -60.10 -12.57 54.65
C PRO A 426 -61.27 -12.06 55.51
N VAL A 427 -62.37 -12.81 55.48
CA VAL A 427 -63.44 -12.82 56.51
C VAL A 427 -63.09 -13.87 57.55
#